data_AF-A0A7C1IR41-F1
#
_entry.id   AF-A0A7C1IR41-F1
#
_cell.length_a   1.000
_cell.length_b   1.000
_cell.length_c   1.000
_cell.angle_alpha   90.00
_cell.angle_beta   90.00
_cell.angle_gamma   90.00
#
_symmetry.space_group_name_H-M   'P 1'
#
loop_
_entity.id
_entity.type
_entity.pdbx_description
1 polymer ?
#
loop_
_entity_poly.entity_id
_entity_poly.type
_entity_poly.pdbx_seq_one_letter_code
_entity_poly.pdbx_strand_id
1 'polypeptide(L)' 'IVGRAEILGRPMLYGTTKKFLDAFGLNSLKDLPKVDELKNPEKGN' A
#
# COMPACT_ATOMS: atom_id res chain seq x y z
N ILE A 1 -2.86 0.26 12.33
CA ILE A 1 -1.57 0.73 12.89
C ILE A 1 -0.59 -0.41 12.76
N VAL A 2 0.57 -0.16 12.15
CA VAL A 2 1.60 -1.20 11.98
C VAL A 2 2.71 -1.10 13.03
N GLY A 3 2.75 -0.02 13.80
CA GLY A 3 3.65 0.13 14.93
C GLY A 3 3.90 1.58 15.29
N ARG A 4 5.02 1.82 15.97
CA ARG A 4 5.59 3.14 16.23
C ARG A 4 7.05 3.14 15.81
N ALA A 5 7.54 4.26 15.29
CA ALA A 5 8.95 4.39 14.93
C ALA A 5 9.83 4.53 16.17
N GLU A 6 11.04 3.95 16.14
CA GLU A 6 12.03 4.04 17.23
C GLU A 6 12.86 5.34 17.15
N ILE A 7 12.18 6.47 16.93
CA ILE A 7 12.77 7.82 16.90
C ILE A 7 12.10 8.71 17.95
N LEU A 8 12.68 9.89 18.18
CA LEU A 8 12.13 10.87 19.12
C LEU A 8 10.66 11.20 18.78
N GLY A 9 9.80 11.17 19.79
CA GLY A 9 8.35 11.37 19.64
C GLY A 9 7.57 10.10 19.26
N ARG A 10 8.24 8.99 18.91
CA ARG A 10 7.64 7.67 18.61
C ARG A 10 6.35 7.76 17.77
N PRO A 11 6.41 8.41 16.58
CA PRO A 11 5.24 8.64 15.77
C PRO A 11 4.59 7.32 15.34
N MET A 12 3.28 7.37 15.10
CA MET A 12 2.49 6.22 14.67
C MET A 12 2.85 5.84 13.23
N LEU A 13 3.14 4.56 13.02
CA LEU A 13 3.31 3.99 11.70
C LEU A 13 1.99 3.44 11.19
N TYR A 14 1.62 3.85 9.98
CA TYR A 14 0.44 3.39 9.28
C TYR A 14 0.84 2.43 8.17
N GLY A 15 -0.06 1.51 7.88
CA GLY A 15 0.08 0.55 6.80
C GLY A 15 -1.28 -0.01 6.44
N THR A 16 -1.30 -0.80 5.39
CA THR A 16 -2.51 -1.41 4.85
C THR A 16 -2.98 -2.57 5.72
N THR A 17 -4.19 -3.06 5.45
CA THR A 17 -4.81 -4.19 6.16
C THR A 17 -5.20 -5.27 5.17
N LYS A 18 -5.54 -6.48 5.64
CA LYS A 18 -6.16 -7.50 4.77
C LYS A 18 -7.43 -6.99 4.10
N LYS A 19 -8.27 -6.25 4.84
CA LYS A 19 -9.49 -5.63 4.29
C LYS A 19 -9.21 -4.67 3.14
N PHE A 20 -8.08 -3.96 3.16
CA PHE A 20 -7.64 -3.16 2.02
C PHE A 20 -7.35 -4.07 0.82
N LEU A 21 -6.58 -5.15 1.01
CA LEU A 21 -6.28 -6.08 -0.08
C LEU A 21 -7.56 -6.69 -0.66
N ASP A 22 -8.49 -7.13 0.19
CA ASP A 22 -9.78 -7.69 -0.21
C ASP A 22 -10.63 -6.67 -1.01
N ALA A 23 -10.66 -5.41 -0.57
CA ALA A 23 -11.43 -4.35 -1.23
C ALA A 23 -10.89 -4.00 -2.62
N PHE A 24 -9.59 -4.18 -2.86
CA PHE A 24 -8.94 -3.93 -4.15
C PHE A 24 -8.67 -5.21 -4.95
N GLY A 25 -9.13 -6.37 -4.47
CA GLY A 25 -8.93 -7.66 -5.15
C GLY A 25 -7.48 -8.12 -5.25
N LEU A 26 -6.62 -7.70 -4.33
CA LEU A 26 -5.19 -8.00 -4.31
C LEU A 26 -4.93 -9.23 -3.42
N ASN A 27 -4.06 -10.15 -3.85
CA ASN A 27 -3.62 -11.25 -2.98
C ASN A 27 -2.46 -10.79 -2.08
N SER A 28 -1.65 -9.84 -2.57
CA SER A 28 -0.53 -9.27 -1.85
C SER A 28 -0.23 -7.84 -2.30
N LEU A 29 0.59 -7.12 -1.51
CA LEU A 29 1.07 -5.79 -1.90
C LEU A 29 1.97 -5.80 -3.16
N LYS A 30 2.48 -6.96 -3.58
CA LYS A 30 3.28 -7.09 -4.81
C LYS A 30 2.42 -7.02 -6.07
N ASP A 31 1.12 -7.22 -5.93
CA ASP A 31 0.15 -7.18 -7.03
C ASP A 31 -0.32 -5.74 -7.32
N LEU A 32 0.20 -4.75 -6.57
CA LEU A 32 -0.08 -3.35 -6.82
C LEU A 32 0.53 -2.92 -8.17
N PRO A 33 -0.19 -2.09 -8.97
CA PRO A 33 0.34 -1.54 -10.19
C PRO A 33 1.59 -0.71 -9.92
N LYS A 34 2.48 -0.63 -10.91
CA LYS A 34 3.66 0.23 -10.80
C LYS A 34 3.24 1.70 -10.78
N VAL A 35 4.05 2.53 -10.13
CA VAL A 35 3.78 3.98 -10.02
C VAL A 35 3.60 4.64 -11.38
N ASP A 36 4.30 4.18 -12.41
CA ASP A 36 4.19 4.73 -13.76
C ASP A 36 2.90 4.31 -14.48
N GLU A 37 2.35 3.15 -14.16
CA GLU A 37 1.06 2.67 -14.69
C GLU A 37 -0.11 3.47 -14.11
N LEU A 38 0.01 3.94 -12.86
CA LEU A 38 -0.99 4.80 -12.22
C LEU A 38 -1.13 6.18 -12.88
N LYS A 39 -0.07 6.68 -13.52
CA LYS A 39 -0.11 7.97 -14.23
C LYS A 39 -0.86 7.88 -15.56
N ASN A 40 -1.04 6.67 -16.10
CA ASN A 40 -1.68 6.47 -17.38
C ASN A 40 -2.40 5.10 -17.42
N PRO A 41 -3.61 4.99 -16.84
CA PRO A 41 -4.31 3.71 -16.64
C PRO A 41 -4.63 2.96 -17.95
N GLU A 42 -4.53 3.63 -19.10
CA GLU A 42 -4.79 3.09 -20.44
C GLU A 42 -3.59 2.36 -21.08
N LYS A 43 -2.42 2.31 -20.42
CA LYS A 43 -1.19 1.66 -20.94
C LYS A 43 -0.76 0.43 -20.13
N GLY A 44 -1.73 -0.32 -19.58
CA GLY A 44 -1.49 -1.70 -19.17
C GLY A 44 -1.51 -2.60 -20.40
N ASN A 45 -0.41 -3.31 -20.64
CA ASN A 45 -0.27 -4.26 -21.75
C ASN A 45 -1.25 -5.42 -21.65
#